data_AF-A0A7X8E1Q6-F1
#
_entry.id   AF-A0A7X8E1Q6-F1
#
_cell.length_a   1.000
_cell.length_b   1.000
_cell.length_c   1.000
_cell.angle_alpha   90.00
_cell.angle_beta   90.00
_cell.angle_gamma   90.00
#
_symmetry.space_group_name_H-M   'P 1'
#
loop_
_entity.id
_entity.type
_entity.pdbx_description
1 polymer ?
#
loop_
_entity_poly.entity_id
_entity_poly.type
_entity_poly.pdbx_seq_one_letter_code
_entity_poly.pdbx_strand_id
1 'polypeptide(L)'
;MENIGLVVCYRLTKDSQFFNDSFKKYYYEIIRNDSYLEGLYFQIERNLLRLKVHENYLYSNGEPLQELSIPTKTRLGMIQSTKIIKKLYKAKHIYEGRINEEYIKHRFLFFAIDSSISDESKVILTFGFSKGNKEVLDVQTNLLSNESERLYNSYIINPSLVVLDKEWKNEQ
;
A
#
# COMPACT_ATOMS: atom_id res chain seq x y z
N MET A 1 -11.18 16.43 -7.31
CA MET A 1 -9.97 15.62 -7.09
C MET A 1 -9.06 16.37 -6.15
N GLU A 2 -8.65 15.74 -5.06
CA GLU A 2 -7.79 16.34 -4.05
C GLU A 2 -6.50 15.55 -3.90
N ASN A 3 -5.45 16.20 -3.41
CA ASN A 3 -4.21 15.49 -3.09
C ASN A 3 -4.44 14.59 -1.87
N ILE A 4 -3.68 13.50 -1.78
CA ILE A 4 -3.66 12.68 -0.57
C ILE A 4 -3.05 13.51 0.56
N GLY A 5 -3.83 13.73 1.63
CA GLY A 5 -3.38 14.41 2.84
C GLY A 5 -2.69 13.45 3.82
N LEU A 6 -3.08 12.17 3.81
CA LEU A 6 -2.64 11.23 4.85
C LEU A 6 -2.39 9.80 4.33
N VAL A 7 -1.37 9.14 4.89
CA VAL A 7 -1.12 7.71 4.75
C VAL A 7 -1.19 7.06 6.13
N VAL A 8 -2.13 6.14 6.32
CA VAL A 8 -2.36 5.43 7.59
C VAL A 8 -2.30 3.92 7.40
N CYS A 9 -2.20 3.21 8.52
CA CYS A 9 -2.32 1.76 8.53
C CYS A 9 -3.66 1.29 9.09
N TYR A 10 -4.18 0.21 8.52
CA TYR A 10 -5.21 -0.58 9.17
C TYR A 10 -4.63 -1.32 10.39
N ARG A 11 -5.33 -1.24 11.53
CA ARG A 11 -4.94 -1.89 12.78
C ARG A 11 -5.65 -3.23 12.90
N LEU A 12 -4.87 -4.31 12.81
CA LEU A 12 -5.33 -5.67 13.03
C LEU A 12 -5.15 -6.09 14.48
N THR A 13 -6.13 -6.84 15.00
CA THR A 13 -6.06 -7.47 16.31
C THR A 13 -5.27 -8.78 16.23
N LYS A 14 -4.62 -9.18 17.33
CA LYS A 14 -3.72 -10.35 17.37
C LYS A 14 -4.40 -11.70 17.11
N ASP A 15 -5.70 -11.76 17.31
CA ASP A 15 -6.58 -12.92 17.05
C ASP A 15 -6.97 -13.07 15.58
N SER A 16 -6.71 -12.06 14.74
CA SER A 16 -6.96 -12.16 13.30
C SER A 16 -5.98 -13.13 12.64
N GLN A 17 -6.50 -14.03 11.79
CA GLN A 17 -5.68 -14.92 10.96
C GLN A 17 -4.71 -14.17 10.03
N PHE A 18 -4.98 -12.89 9.72
CA PHE A 18 -4.14 -12.05 8.86
C PHE A 18 -3.21 -11.12 9.65
N PHE A 19 -3.14 -11.24 10.99
CA PHE A 19 -2.31 -10.37 11.82
C PHE A 19 -0.84 -10.37 11.40
N ASN A 20 -0.32 -11.53 11.00
CA ASN A 20 1.06 -11.68 10.55
C ASN A 20 1.34 -11.02 9.18
N ASP A 21 0.32 -10.86 8.34
CA ASP A 21 0.42 -10.18 7.06
C ASP A 21 0.14 -8.67 7.17
N SER A 22 -0.16 -8.14 8.37
CA SER A 22 -0.45 -6.71 8.54
C SER A 22 0.71 -5.86 8.04
N PHE A 23 0.41 -4.77 7.32
CA PHE A 23 1.46 -3.89 6.81
C PHE A 23 2.32 -3.31 7.95
N LYS A 24 1.69 -2.95 9.08
CA LYS A 24 2.39 -2.44 10.27
C LYS A 24 3.49 -3.39 10.72
N LYS A 25 3.14 -4.65 10.97
CA LYS A 25 4.11 -5.67 11.38
C LYS A 25 5.18 -5.89 10.32
N TYR A 26 4.78 -6.05 9.06
CA TYR A 26 5.71 -6.30 7.96
C TYR A 26 6.72 -5.16 7.79
N TYR A 27 6.29 -3.92 7.91
CA TYR A 27 7.19 -2.77 7.85
C TYR A 27 8.20 -2.78 8.99
N TYR A 28 7.78 -2.97 10.24
CA TYR A 28 8.72 -2.97 11.38
C TYR A 28 9.66 -4.18 11.41
N GLU A 29 9.22 -5.33 10.93
CA GLU A 29 10.04 -6.55 10.93
C GLU A 29 10.98 -6.61 9.72
N ILE A 30 10.57 -6.09 8.57
CA ILE A 30 11.29 -6.26 7.30
C ILE A 30 11.77 -4.92 6.73
N ILE A 31 10.86 -3.99 6.42
CA ILE A 31 11.19 -2.78 5.65
C ILE A 31 12.08 -1.82 6.45
N ARG A 32 11.71 -1.51 7.70
CA ARG A 32 12.43 -0.57 8.58
C ARG A 32 13.84 -1.05 8.94
N ASN A 33 14.05 -2.36 8.98
CA ASN A 33 15.33 -2.94 9.38
C ASN A 33 16.35 -2.97 8.22
N ASP A 34 15.97 -2.54 7.02
CA ASP A 34 16.85 -2.45 5.86
C ASP A 34 16.77 -1.05 5.24
N SER A 35 17.88 -0.31 5.31
CA SER A 35 17.93 1.09 4.87
C SER A 35 17.60 1.30 3.39
N TYR A 36 17.87 0.30 2.54
CA TYR A 36 17.51 0.36 1.13
C TYR A 36 16.00 0.19 0.95
N LEU A 37 15.40 -0.80 1.62
CA LEU A 37 13.95 -1.02 1.57
C LEU A 37 13.19 0.16 2.15
N GLU A 38 13.62 0.66 3.30
CA GLU A 38 13.03 1.82 3.96
C GLU A 38 13.12 3.06 3.07
N GLY A 39 14.30 3.32 2.47
CA GLY A 39 14.49 4.43 1.55
C GLY A 39 13.57 4.36 0.33
N LEU A 40 13.36 3.17 -0.23
CA LEU A 40 12.40 2.96 -1.32
C LEU A 40 10.96 3.15 -0.85
N TYR A 41 10.57 2.60 0.30
CA TYR A 41 9.24 2.82 0.86
C TYR A 41 8.95 4.33 1.02
N PHE A 42 9.87 5.11 1.58
CA PHE A 42 9.71 6.56 1.68
C PHE A 42 9.62 7.28 0.33
N GLN A 43 10.27 6.76 -0.72
CA GLN A 43 10.06 7.28 -2.07
C GLN A 43 8.65 6.96 -2.58
N ILE A 44 8.15 5.74 -2.37
CA ILE A 44 6.79 5.37 -2.78
C ILE A 44 5.77 6.23 -2.06
N GLU A 45 5.90 6.37 -0.74
CA GLU A 45 5.02 7.19 0.07
C GLU A 45 4.99 8.66 -0.39
N ARG A 46 6.15 9.27 -0.62
CA ARG A 46 6.21 10.64 -1.14
C ARG A 46 5.56 10.79 -2.51
N ASN A 47 5.62 9.76 -3.34
CA ASN A 47 4.90 9.76 -4.62
C ASN A 47 3.39 9.58 -4.41
N LEU A 48 2.95 8.73 -3.48
CA LEU A 48 1.54 8.60 -3.11
C LEU A 48 0.95 9.95 -2.70
N LEU A 49 1.63 10.70 -1.84
CA LEU A 49 1.19 12.03 -1.36
C LEU A 49 1.05 13.07 -2.49
N ARG A 50 1.65 12.84 -3.66
CA ARG A 50 1.54 13.72 -4.84
C ARG A 50 0.42 13.31 -5.79
N LEU A 51 -0.16 12.13 -5.62
CA LEU A 51 -1.28 11.67 -6.41
C LEU A 51 -2.57 12.33 -5.93
N LYS A 52 -3.53 12.37 -6.84
CA LYS A 52 -4.88 12.83 -6.52
C LYS A 52 -5.80 11.65 -6.25
N VAL A 53 -6.81 11.87 -5.41
CA VAL A 53 -7.92 10.94 -5.19
C VAL A 53 -9.20 11.53 -5.77
N HIS A 54 -9.99 10.67 -6.39
CA HIS A 54 -11.34 10.97 -6.82
C HIS A 54 -12.15 9.67 -6.92
N GLU A 55 -13.36 9.66 -6.38
CA GLU A 55 -14.23 8.48 -6.36
C GLU A 55 -13.52 7.23 -5.80
N ASN A 56 -12.65 7.44 -4.81
CA ASN A 56 -11.80 6.42 -4.17
C ASN A 56 -10.76 5.76 -5.10
N TYR A 57 -10.47 6.35 -6.25
CA TYR A 57 -9.36 5.92 -7.12
C TYR A 57 -8.22 6.93 -7.09
N LEU A 58 -7.01 6.42 -7.31
CA LEU A 58 -5.82 7.25 -7.52
C LEU A 58 -5.80 7.76 -8.96
N TYR A 59 -5.38 9.01 -9.12
CA TYR A 59 -5.20 9.69 -10.40
C TYR A 59 -3.79 10.24 -10.52
N SER A 60 -3.23 10.13 -11.71
CA SER A 60 -1.96 10.74 -12.09
C SER A 60 -2.16 11.48 -13.40
N ASN A 61 -1.78 12.77 -13.44
CA ASN A 61 -1.93 13.62 -14.62
C ASN A 61 -3.36 13.65 -15.19
N GLY A 62 -4.38 13.58 -14.33
CA GLY A 62 -5.80 13.63 -14.72
C GLY A 62 -6.41 12.28 -15.12
N GLU A 63 -5.61 11.23 -15.25
CA GLU A 63 -6.07 9.90 -15.65
C GLU A 63 -6.10 8.92 -14.46
N PRO A 64 -7.05 7.95 -14.42
CA PRO A 64 -7.06 6.90 -13.42
C PRO A 64 -5.76 6.10 -13.44
N LEU A 65 -5.09 6.02 -12.29
CA LEU A 65 -3.80 5.36 -12.18
C LEU A 65 -3.94 3.85 -12.37
N GLN A 66 -3.30 3.32 -13.41
CA GLN A 66 -3.11 1.88 -13.60
C GLN A 66 -1.77 1.41 -13.06
N GLU A 67 -0.72 2.18 -13.29
CA GLU A 67 0.62 1.93 -12.75
C GLU A 67 1.41 3.23 -12.65
N LEU A 68 2.34 3.29 -11.69
CA LEU A 68 3.32 4.36 -11.55
C LEU A 68 4.73 3.78 -11.61
N SER A 69 5.54 4.33 -12.51
CA SER A 69 6.97 4.02 -12.60
C SER A 69 7.78 5.27 -12.26
N ILE A 70 8.84 5.11 -11.47
CA ILE A 70 9.78 6.19 -11.15
C ILE A 70 11.22 5.71 -11.31
N PRO A 71 12.18 6.63 -11.52
CA PRO A 71 13.59 6.31 -11.37
C PRO A 71 13.88 5.95 -9.91
N THR A 72 14.50 4.79 -9.70
CA THR A 72 14.99 4.35 -8.38
C THR A 72 16.44 3.88 -8.52
N LYS A 73 17.17 3.86 -7.42
CA LYS A 73 18.50 3.23 -7.37
C LYS A 73 18.34 1.77 -6.95
N THR A 74 19.10 0.87 -7.55
CA THR A 74 19.29 -0.49 -7.03
C THR A 74 20.19 -0.48 -5.80
N ARG A 75 20.34 -1.63 -5.10
CA ARG A 75 21.30 -1.76 -3.99
C ARG A 75 22.73 -1.42 -4.38
N LEU A 76 23.11 -1.66 -5.63
CA LEU A 76 24.43 -1.31 -6.19
C LEU A 76 24.51 0.15 -6.67
N GLY A 77 23.47 0.95 -6.45
CA GLY A 77 23.42 2.36 -6.82
C GLY A 77 23.06 2.64 -8.28
N MET A 78 22.79 1.61 -9.09
CA MET A 78 22.41 1.80 -10.51
C MET A 78 21.01 2.40 -10.60
N ILE A 79 20.83 3.41 -11.44
CA ILE A 79 19.50 4.01 -11.66
C ILE A 79 18.74 3.17 -12.68
N GLN A 80 17.49 2.82 -12.34
CA GLN A 80 16.57 2.11 -13.23
C GLN A 80 15.14 2.61 -13.06
N SER A 81 14.37 2.55 -14.15
CA SER A 81 12.92 2.77 -14.09
C SER A 81 12.24 1.59 -13.40
N THR A 82 11.55 1.84 -12.28
CA THR A 82 10.91 0.80 -11.48
C THR A 82 9.44 1.10 -11.30
N LYS A 83 8.60 0.09 -11.58
CA LYS A 83 7.17 0.10 -11.27
C LYS A 83 6.97 0.02 -9.76
N ILE A 84 6.56 1.11 -9.14
CA ILE A 84 6.41 1.22 -7.68
C ILE A 84 4.97 1.08 -7.19
N ILE A 85 3.98 1.38 -8.04
CA ILE A 85 2.55 1.22 -7.74
C ILE A 85 1.88 0.55 -8.93
N LYS A 86 0.95 -0.37 -8.67
CA LYS A 86 0.10 -0.98 -9.69
C LYS A 86 -1.31 -1.20 -9.16
N LYS A 87 -2.33 -0.87 -9.94
CA LYS A 87 -3.72 -1.27 -9.67
C LYS A 87 -3.88 -2.78 -9.89
N LEU A 88 -4.53 -3.47 -8.95
CA LEU A 88 -4.80 -4.91 -9.10
C LEU A 88 -6.03 -5.13 -9.98
N TYR A 89 -5.92 -6.00 -10.98
CA TYR A 89 -7.01 -6.24 -11.93
C TYR A 89 -8.21 -6.96 -11.28
N LYS A 90 -7.95 -7.89 -10.36
CA LYS A 90 -8.98 -8.71 -9.72
C LYS A 90 -9.60 -8.06 -8.47
N ALA A 91 -9.11 -6.90 -8.04
CA ALA A 91 -9.57 -6.21 -6.85
C ALA A 91 -9.76 -4.72 -7.18
N LYS A 92 -11.02 -4.30 -7.26
CA LYS A 92 -11.46 -3.08 -7.95
C LYS A 92 -10.81 -1.82 -7.39
N HIS A 93 -10.69 -1.70 -6.07
CA HIS A 93 -10.20 -0.50 -5.40
C HIS A 93 -8.78 -0.69 -4.82
N ILE A 94 -8.16 -1.83 -5.06
CA ILE A 94 -6.88 -2.19 -4.43
C ILE A 94 -5.69 -1.89 -5.35
N TYR A 95 -4.70 -1.27 -4.74
CA TYR A 95 -3.41 -0.98 -5.31
C TYR A 95 -2.32 -1.78 -4.59
N GLU A 96 -1.26 -2.10 -5.33
CA GLU A 96 -0.09 -2.81 -4.87
C GLU A 96 1.12 -1.87 -4.94
N GLY A 97 1.72 -1.60 -3.79
CA GLY A 97 3.04 -0.99 -3.66
C GLY A 97 4.12 -2.04 -3.87
N ARG A 98 5.18 -1.68 -4.59
CA ARG A 98 6.18 -2.62 -5.10
C ARG A 98 7.59 -2.15 -4.79
N ILE A 99 8.32 -2.97 -4.04
CA ILE A 99 9.77 -2.87 -3.90
C ILE A 99 10.36 -4.16 -4.46
N ASN A 100 11.09 -4.06 -5.57
CA ASN A 100 11.68 -5.22 -6.22
C ASN A 100 13.18 -5.26 -5.94
N GLU A 101 13.60 -6.35 -5.31
CA GLU A 101 14.98 -6.76 -5.29
C GLU A 101 15.22 -7.86 -6.33
N GLU A 102 16.48 -8.23 -6.51
CA GLU A 102 16.89 -9.27 -7.45
C GLU A 102 16.24 -10.62 -7.14
N TYR A 103 16.20 -11.00 -5.86
CA TYR A 103 15.71 -12.31 -5.42
C TYR A 103 14.38 -12.26 -4.67
N ILE A 104 14.01 -11.10 -4.14
CA ILE A 104 12.82 -10.94 -3.29
C ILE A 104 11.98 -9.77 -3.79
N LYS A 105 10.67 -9.98 -3.84
CA LYS A 105 9.71 -8.97 -4.30
C LYS A 105 8.81 -8.57 -3.14
N HIS A 106 9.11 -7.47 -2.47
CA HIS A 106 8.28 -6.97 -1.38
C HIS A 106 7.05 -6.26 -1.94
N ARG A 107 5.89 -6.57 -1.35
CA ARG A 107 4.59 -6.02 -1.72
C ARG A 107 3.88 -5.49 -0.51
N PHE A 108 3.13 -4.43 -0.72
CA PHE A 108 2.12 -3.99 0.24
C PHE A 108 0.86 -3.57 -0.48
N LEU A 109 -0.28 -3.84 0.14
CA LEU A 109 -1.59 -3.56 -0.43
C LEU A 109 -2.19 -2.35 0.26
N PHE A 110 -2.98 -1.60 -0.50
CA PHE A 110 -3.65 -0.41 0.01
C PHE A 110 -4.82 -0.02 -0.88
N PHE A 111 -5.68 0.85 -0.35
CA PHE A 111 -6.73 1.53 -1.11
C PHE A 111 -6.77 3.02 -0.74
N ALA A 112 -7.38 3.81 -1.61
CA ALA A 112 -7.57 5.24 -1.41
C ALA A 112 -9.00 5.54 -0.97
N ILE A 113 -9.17 6.58 -0.16
CA ILE A 113 -10.46 7.11 0.26
C ILE A 113 -10.49 8.60 -0.09
N ASP A 114 -11.53 9.01 -0.78
CA ASP A 114 -11.81 10.40 -1.14
C ASP A 114 -12.31 11.19 0.09
N SER A 115 -12.10 12.51 0.09
CA SER A 115 -12.53 13.41 1.16
C SER A 115 -14.06 13.53 1.28
N SER A 116 -14.82 13.04 0.29
CA SER A 116 -16.28 12.92 0.42
C SER A 116 -16.71 11.91 1.49
N ILE A 117 -15.84 10.98 1.90
CA ILE A 117 -16.11 9.94 2.90
C ILE A 117 -15.36 10.19 4.21
N SER A 118 -14.35 11.06 4.21
CA SER A 118 -13.53 11.37 5.39
C SER A 118 -12.97 12.77 5.35
N ASP A 119 -12.58 13.33 6.49
CA ASP A 119 -12.11 14.72 6.62
C ASP A 119 -11.02 15.14 5.62
N GLU A 120 -10.20 14.20 5.15
CA GLU A 120 -9.22 14.41 4.07
C GLU A 120 -9.06 13.15 3.21
N SER A 121 -8.61 13.33 1.97
CA SER A 121 -8.25 12.21 1.10
C SER A 121 -7.07 11.43 1.70
N LYS A 122 -7.20 10.11 1.84
CA LYS A 122 -6.18 9.28 2.50
C LYS A 122 -5.90 7.97 1.79
N VAL A 123 -4.72 7.42 2.05
CA VAL A 123 -4.34 6.04 1.69
C VAL A 123 -4.33 5.19 2.94
N ILE A 124 -4.96 4.02 2.87
CA ILE A 124 -5.01 3.05 3.97
C ILE A 124 -4.19 1.83 3.55
N LEU A 125 -3.03 1.65 4.20
CA LEU A 125 -2.16 0.49 4.04
C LEU A 125 -2.75 -0.69 4.82
N THR A 126 -2.96 -1.82 4.15
CA THR A 126 -3.62 -2.99 4.75
C THR A 126 -2.61 -4.08 5.11
N PHE A 127 -1.99 -4.68 4.09
CA PHE A 127 -1.13 -5.86 4.25
C PHE A 127 0.24 -5.66 3.61
N GLY A 128 1.26 -6.37 4.10
CA GLY A 128 2.62 -6.39 3.57
C GLY A 128 3.17 -7.82 3.55
N PHE A 129 3.84 -8.21 2.47
CA PHE A 129 4.37 -9.55 2.29
C PHE A 129 5.49 -9.62 1.24
N SER A 130 6.35 -10.63 1.37
CA SER A 130 7.40 -10.93 0.39
C SER A 130 6.92 -11.97 -0.61
N LYS A 131 7.14 -11.72 -1.90
CA LYS A 131 6.94 -12.70 -2.97
C LYS A 131 8.25 -13.44 -3.27
N GLY A 132 8.29 -14.74 -2.99
CA GLY A 132 9.30 -15.72 -3.43
C GLY A 132 9.02 -16.30 -4.84
N ASN A 133 9.32 -17.59 -5.09
CA ASN A 133 9.09 -18.28 -6.39
C ASN A 133 7.60 -18.37 -6.81
N LYS A 134 7.34 -18.37 -8.13
CA LYS A 134 6.09 -17.96 -8.82
C LYS A 134 4.75 -18.60 -8.39
N GLU A 135 4.68 -19.88 -8.01
CA GLU A 135 3.39 -20.60 -7.96
C GLU A 135 2.56 -20.41 -6.67
N VAL A 136 3.21 -20.28 -5.51
CA VAL A 136 2.51 -20.03 -4.22
C VAL A 136 2.02 -18.56 -4.10
N LEU A 137 2.48 -17.67 -4.98
CA LEU A 137 2.38 -16.21 -4.86
C LEU A 137 1.05 -15.60 -5.25
N ASP A 138 0.42 -16.15 -6.28
CA ASP A 138 -0.84 -15.62 -6.77
C ASP A 138 -1.94 -15.88 -5.74
N VAL A 139 -1.85 -16.99 -5.01
CA VAL A 139 -2.80 -17.33 -3.93
C VAL A 139 -2.76 -16.30 -2.81
N GLN A 140 -1.58 -15.99 -2.26
CA GLN A 140 -1.47 -15.01 -1.17
C GLN A 140 -1.87 -13.60 -1.63
N THR A 141 -1.47 -13.19 -2.84
CA THR A 141 -1.87 -11.90 -3.39
C THR A 141 -3.38 -11.79 -3.52
N ASN A 142 -4.02 -12.82 -4.10
CA ASN A 142 -5.47 -12.82 -4.31
C ASN A 142 -6.21 -12.85 -2.96
N LEU A 143 -5.74 -13.64 -1.99
CA LEU A 143 -6.33 -13.73 -0.65
C LEU A 143 -6.30 -12.36 0.05
N LEU A 144 -5.11 -11.76 0.15
CA LEU A 144 -4.94 -10.47 0.83
C LEU A 144 -5.58 -9.31 0.05
N SER A 145 -5.68 -9.38 -1.28
CA SER A 145 -6.41 -8.39 -2.07
C SER A 145 -7.92 -8.48 -1.86
N ASN A 146 -8.48 -9.68 -1.78
CA ASN A 146 -9.90 -9.88 -1.48
C ASN A 146 -10.23 -9.37 -0.07
N GLU A 147 -9.36 -9.65 0.90
CA GLU A 147 -9.52 -9.16 2.26
C GLU A 147 -9.39 -7.62 2.32
N SER A 148 -8.46 -7.03 1.56
CA SER A 148 -8.36 -5.57 1.45
C SER A 148 -9.61 -4.94 0.84
N GLU A 149 -10.21 -5.59 -0.17
CA GLU A 149 -11.47 -5.14 -0.78
C GLU A 149 -12.64 -5.24 0.21
N ARG A 150 -12.67 -6.28 1.05
CA ARG A 150 -13.64 -6.40 2.15
C ARG A 150 -13.49 -5.26 3.16
N LEU A 151 -12.25 -4.91 3.52
CA LEU A 151 -11.96 -3.77 4.40
C LEU A 151 -12.38 -2.44 3.77
N TYR A 152 -12.09 -2.23 2.48
CA TYR A 152 -12.57 -1.08 1.73
C TYR A 152 -14.10 -0.97 1.82
N ASN A 153 -14.84 -2.03 1.46
CA ASN A 153 -16.30 -2.02 1.51
C ASN A 153 -16.83 -1.73 2.92
N SER A 154 -16.19 -2.30 3.95
CA SER A 154 -16.55 -2.05 5.35
C SER A 154 -16.32 -0.59 5.73
N TYR A 155 -15.21 0.01 5.29
CA TYR A 155 -14.90 1.42 5.51
C TYR A 155 -15.93 2.34 4.85
N ILE A 156 -16.33 2.05 3.60
CA ILE A 156 -17.33 2.84 2.87
C ILE A 156 -18.71 2.79 3.55
N ILE A 157 -19.11 1.62 4.05
CA ILE A 157 -20.39 1.45 4.74
C ILE A 157 -20.38 2.14 6.10
N ASN A 158 -19.32 1.93 6.88
CA ASN A 158 -19.16 2.52 8.19
C ASN A 158 -17.68 2.61 8.59
N PRO A 159 -17.07 3.80 8.48
CA PRO A 159 -15.65 4.00 8.81
C PRO A 159 -15.27 3.57 10.23
N SER A 160 -16.20 3.59 11.18
CA SER A 160 -15.94 3.17 12.58
C SER A 160 -15.65 1.68 12.75
N LEU A 161 -16.01 0.84 11.76
CA LEU A 161 -15.71 -0.60 11.76
C LEU A 161 -14.25 -0.91 11.43
N VAL A 162 -13.53 0.05 10.84
CA VAL A 162 -12.13 -0.12 10.44
C VAL A 162 -11.26 0.72 11.35
N VAL A 163 -10.57 0.06 12.26
CA VAL A 163 -9.67 0.73 13.20
C VAL A 163 -8.40 1.14 12.45
N LEU A 164 -8.14 2.44 12.39
CA LEU A 164 -6.93 3.00 11.78
C LEU A 164 -5.91 3.34 12.85
N ASP A 165 -4.66 3.04 12.54
CA ASP A 165 -3.53 3.47 13.36
C ASP A 165 -3.13 4.89 13.02
N LYS A 166 -3.73 5.85 13.71
CA LYS A 166 -3.46 7.30 13.52
C LYS A 166 -2.06 7.71 13.96
N GLU A 167 -1.38 6.88 14.75
CA GLU A 167 -0.04 7.11 15.27
C GLU A 167 1.04 6.34 14.51
N TRP A 168 0.70 5.73 13.36
CA TRP A 168 1.58 4.91 12.52
C TRP A 168 2.98 5.52 12.26
N LYS A 169 3.14 6.84 12.39
CA LYS A 169 4.40 7.58 12.24
C LYS A 169 4.74 8.52 13.40
N ASN A 170 3.93 8.58 14.45
CA ASN A 170 4.16 9.45 15.61
C ASN A 170 4.99 8.76 16.72
N GLU A 171 5.24 7.45 16.60
CA GLU A 171 6.13 6.69 17.50
C GLU A 171 7.63 6.79 17.09
N GLN A 172 8.05 7.89 16.45
CA GLN A 172 9.44 8.15 16.05
C GLN A 172 10.22 8.88 17.13
#